data_AF-A0A563D5Q0-F1
#
_entry.id   AF-A0A563D5Q0-F1
#
_cell.length_a   1.000
_cell.length_b   1.000
_cell.length_c   1.000
_cell.angle_alpha   90.00
_cell.angle_beta   90.00
_cell.angle_gamma   90.00
#
_symmetry.space_group_name_H-M   'P 1'
#
loop_
_entity.id
_entity.type
_entity.pdbx_description
1 polymer ?
#
loop_
_entity_poly.entity_id
_entity_poly.type
_entity_poly.pdbx_seq_one_letter_code
_entity_poly.pdbx_strand_id
1 'polypeptide(L)' 'MCHYELRRGEAFGLHWKDIDFTENTIHIRQQVYLVGHEPKIGSLKTRASVRDLPLLPSIKQELRAEYE' A
#
# COMPACT_ATOMS: atom_id res chain seq x y z
N MET A 1 -7.62 -6.40 -0.67
CA MET A 1 -8.19 -5.04 -0.47
C MET A 1 -9.17 -4.98 0.70
N CYS A 2 -10.09 -5.95 0.85
CA CYS A 2 -11.11 -5.97 1.92
C CYS A 2 -10.55 -6.08 3.36
N HIS A 3 -9.40 -6.75 3.55
CA HIS A 3 -8.82 -6.97 4.89
C HIS A 3 -8.19 -5.75 5.57
N TYR A 4 -7.90 -4.69 4.80
CA TYR A 4 -7.08 -3.56 5.25
C TYR A 4 -7.74 -2.20 5.07
N GLU A 5 -8.98 -2.20 4.59
CA GLU A 5 -9.76 -0.99 4.31
C GLU A 5 -8.95 0.07 3.53
N LEU A 6 -8.13 -0.41 2.59
CA LEU A 6 -7.30 0.45 1.75
C LEU A 6 -8.19 1.17 0.76
N ARG A 7 -7.98 2.48 0.65
CA ARG A 7 -8.56 3.23 -0.46
C ARG A 7 -7.87 2.78 -1.74
N ARG A 8 -8.61 2.82 -2.85
CA ARG A 8 -8.12 2.40 -4.16
C ARG A 8 -6.78 3.05 -4.53
N GLY A 9 -6.63 4.34 -4.26
CA GLY A 9 -5.39 5.08 -4.50
C GLY A 9 -4.22 4.64 -3.62
N GLU A 10 -4.47 4.27 -2.36
CA GLU A 10 -3.44 3.76 -1.44
C GLU A 10 -2.93 2.39 -1.90
N ALA A 11 -3.85 1.51 -2.32
CA ALA A 11 -3.49 0.20 -2.85
C ALA A 11 -2.63 0.29 -4.13
N PHE A 12 -2.99 1.18 -5.06
CA PHE A 12 -2.18 1.40 -6.28
C PHE A 12 -0.91 2.21 -6.04
N GLY A 13 -0.81 2.91 -4.91
CA GLY A 13 0.39 3.63 -4.51
C GLY A 13 1.40 2.76 -3.75
N LEU A 14 1.07 1.52 -3.42
CA LEU A 14 1.97 0.66 -2.66
C LEU A 14 3.16 0.23 -3.51
N HIS A 15 4.38 0.48 -3.03
CA HIS A 15 5.60 0.00 -3.66
C HIS A 15 6.20 -1.15 -2.84
N TRP A 16 7.04 -1.99 -3.46
CA TRP A 16 7.74 -3.07 -2.77
C TRP A 16 8.56 -2.61 -1.55
N LYS A 17 9.15 -1.40 -1.61
CA LYS A 17 9.88 -0.78 -0.49
C LYS A 17 9.00 -0.47 0.73
N ASP A 18 7.69 -0.42 0.54
CA ASP A 18 6.72 -0.11 1.59
C ASP A 18 6.25 -1.39 2.31
N ILE A 19 6.68 -2.57 1.86
CA ILE A 19 6.35 -3.87 2.47
C ILE A 19 7.58 -4.39 3.22
N ASP A 20 7.51 -4.42 4.55
CA ASP A 20 8.52 -5.05 5.38
C ASP A 20 8.16 -6.51 5.67
N PHE A 21 8.83 -7.43 4.98
CA PHE A 21 8.64 -8.87 5.16
C PHE A 21 9.31 -9.43 6.42
N THR A 22 10.22 -8.67 7.03
CA THR A 22 10.93 -9.03 8.27
C THR A 22 10.06 -8.70 9.48
N GLU A 23 9.56 -7.47 9.53
CA GLU A 23 8.67 -6.99 10.60
C GLU A 23 7.20 -7.38 10.38
N ASN A 24 6.87 -7.92 9.20
CA ASN A 24 5.49 -8.22 8.78
C ASN A 24 4.60 -6.98 8.85
N THR A 25 5.03 -5.90 8.21
CA THR A 25 4.31 -4.62 8.21
C THR A 25 4.18 -4.06 6.79
N ILE A 26 3.05 -3.43 6.50
CA ILE A 26 2.79 -2.67 5.28
C ILE A 26 2.70 -1.19 5.66
N HIS A 27 3.56 -0.37 5.08
CA HIS A 27 3.64 1.06 5.33
C HIS A 27 2.82 1.84 4.31
N ILE A 28 1.67 2.38 4.72
CA ILE A 28 0.87 3.26 3.87
C ILE A 28 1.46 4.67 3.93
N ARG A 29 2.22 5.05 2.91
CA ARG A 29 2.96 6.33 2.84
C ARG A 29 2.60 7.21 1.66
N GLN A 30 2.04 6.62 0.60
CA GLN A 30 1.74 7.31 -0.65
C GLN A 30 0.45 6.75 -1.27
N GLN A 31 -0.10 7.49 -2.22
CA GLN A 31 -1.28 7.08 -2.98
C GLN A 31 -1.13 7.51 -4.44
N VAL A 32 -1.82 6.80 -5.31
CA VAL A 32 -2.11 7.24 -6.68
C VAL A 32 -3.42 8.01 -6.69
N TYR A 33 -3.41 9.19 -7.31
CA TYR A 33 -4.61 9.97 -7.61
C TYR A 33 -4.58 10.45 -9.06
N LEU A 34 -5.75 10.71 -9.62
CA LEU A 34 -5.88 11.22 -10.99
C LEU A 34 -5.90 12.75 -10.96
N VAL A 35 -5.04 13.38 -11.77
CA VAL A 35 -5.12 14.81 -12.07
C VAL A 35 -5.51 14.94 -13.53
N GLY A 36 -6.76 15.30 -13.79
CA GLY A 36 -7.35 15.15 -15.12
C GLY A 36 -7.46 13.66 -15.47
N HIS A 37 -6.76 13.25 -16.54
CA HIS A 37 -6.69 11.85 -17.00
C HIS A 37 -5.35 11.17 -16.70
N GLU A 38 -4.44 11.84 -15.99
CA GLU A 38 -3.10 11.30 -15.71
C GLU A 38 -3.01 10.78 -14.26
N PRO A 39 -2.54 9.52 -14.06
CA PRO A 39 -2.23 9.02 -12.73
C PRO A 39 -0.96 9.69 -12.19
N LYS A 40 -1.06 10.25 -11.00
CA LYS A 40 0.07 10.84 -10.27
C LYS A 40 0.22 10.17 -8.91
N ILE A 41 1.47 9.90 -8.55
CA ILE A 41 1.84 9.47 -7.21
C ILE A 41 2.03 10.72 -6.36
N GLY A 42 1.53 10.70 -5.14
CA GLY A 42 1.88 11.74 -4.17
C GLY A 42 1.48 11.40 -2.76
N SER A 43 1.57 12.42 -1.91
CA SER A 43 1.27 12.30 -0.50
C SER A 43 -0.19 11.89 -0.26
N LEU A 44 -0.40 11.22 0.87
CA LEU A 44 -1.74 10.88 1.32
C LEU A 44 -2.56 12.16 1.57
N LYS A 45 -3.87 12.11 1.32
CA LYS A 45 -4.77 13.27 1.38
C LYS A 45 -4.69 13.99 2.73
N THR A 46 -4.44 13.24 3.80
CA THR A 46 -4.27 13.77 5.15
C THR A 46 -3.12 13.04 5.85
N ARG A 47 -2.47 13.72 6.82
CA ARG A 47 -1.45 13.09 7.68
C ARG A 47 -2.01 11.88 8.45
N ALA A 48 -3.29 11.91 8.82
CA ALA A 48 -3.97 10.81 9.50
C ALA A 48 -4.13 9.54 8.63
N SER A 49 -3.90 9.63 7.32
CA SER A 49 -3.94 8.46 6.45
C SER A 49 -2.60 7.69 6.46
N VAL A 50 -1.52 8.29 6.97
CA VAL A 50 -0.23 7.61 7.16
C VAL A 50 -0.41 6.59 8.28
N ARG A 51 -0.28 5.31 7.96
CA ARG A 51 -0.47 4.22 8.92
C ARG A 51 0.32 2.98 8.57
N ASP A 52 0.55 2.16 9.58
CA ASP A 52 1.16 0.85 9.45
C ASP A 52 0.10 -0.22 9.64
N LEU A 53 0.09 -1.19 8.74
CA LEU A 53 -0.85 -2.29 8.75
C LEU A 53 -0.09 -3.61 8.90
N PRO A 54 -0.61 -4.57 9.67
CA PRO A 54 0.04 -5.87 9.82
C PRO A 54 0.03 -6.61 8.47
N LEU A 55 1.15 -7.14 8.03
CA LEU A 55 1.23 -8.03 6.86
C LEU A 55 0.68 -9.40 7.25
N LEU A 56 -0.55 -9.68 6.82
CA LEU A 56 -1.26 -10.91 7.14
C LEU A 56 -0.59 -12.09 6.43
N PRO A 57 -0.51 -13.28 7.06
CA PRO A 57 0.18 -14.43 6.48
C PRO A 57 -0.31 -14.82 5.08
N SER A 58 -1.63 -14.74 4.83
CA SER A 58 -2.21 -15.02 3.50
C SER A 58 -1.68 -14.06 2.44
N ILE A 59 -1.65 -12.77 2.75
CA ILE A 59 -1.17 -11.71 1.85
C ILE A 59 0.35 -11.80 1.67
N LYS A 60 1.09 -12.16 2.72
CA LYS A 60 2.54 -12.39 2.64
C LYS A 60 2.89 -13.49 1.64
N GLN A 61 2.12 -14.57 1.64
CA GLN A 61 2.32 -15.70 0.73
C GLN A 61 2.05 -15.28 -0.73
N GLU A 62 0.94 -14.58 -0.97
CA GLU A 62 0.61 -14.05 -2.30
C GLU A 62 1.69 -13.09 -2.80
N LEU A 63 2.14 -12.15 -1.96
CA LEU A 63 3.16 -11.17 -2.33
C LEU A 63 4.53 -11.80 -2.59
N ARG A 64 4.89 -12.88 -1.89
CA ARG A 64 6.14 -13.61 -2.16
C ARG A 64 6.12 -14.33 -3.50
N ALA A 65 4.97 -14.84 -3.92
CA ALA A 65 4.85 -15.52 -5.21
C ALA A 65 5.04 -14.57 -6.42
N GLU A 66 4.78 -13.27 -6.24
CA GLU A 66 4.94 -12.23 -7.26
C GLU A 66 6.29 -11.49 -7.18
N TYR A 67 7.06 -11.71 -6.10
CA TYR A 67 8.36 -11.05 -5.88
C TYR A 67 9.56 -11.86 -6.44
N GLU A 68 9.33 -13.09 -6.92
CA GLU A 68 10.30 -13.95 -7.62
C GLU A 68 10.08 -13.94 -9.14
#